data_AF-A0A399R2R1-F1
#
_entry.id   AF-A0A399R2R1-F1
#
_cell.length_a   1.000
_cell.length_b   1.000
_cell.length_c   1.000
_cell.angle_alpha   90.00
_cell.angle_beta   90.00
_cell.angle_gamma   90.00
#
_symmetry.space_group_name_H-M   'P 1'
#
loop_
_entity.id
_entity.type
_entity.pdbx_description
1 polymer ?
#
loop_
_entity_poly.entity_id
_entity_poly.type
_entity_poly.pdbx_seq_one_letter_code
_entity_poly.pdbx_strand_id
1 'polypeptide(L)'
;MMDFISNNSSAISAGANVIMVIVWITYLQLMLNGIIRQRRSSLIVSSSLKSDAAARCFISNMSEGSFHIQNLTARIRKDDEDLLSDITEPAADNHERSFQIPLAHGEALELGSFEELLERFAVAHGKIDTSDTDRENPLEFTVTIVGIHGPSRKPVAARRRFGLYRDRGTLRARGLTRETEQFRWGPRRRRIVSANQVIN
;
A
#
# COMPACT_ATOMS: atom_id res chain seq x y z
N MET A 1 -63.08 21.09 -1.16
CA MET A 1 -61.86 20.24 -1.11
C MET A 1 -61.04 20.40 -2.39
N MET A 2 -61.68 20.23 -3.58
CA MET A 2 -61.02 20.51 -4.87
C MET A 2 -60.57 21.98 -5.03
N ASP A 3 -61.33 22.95 -4.53
CA ASP A 3 -60.96 24.37 -4.62
C ASP A 3 -59.72 24.74 -3.79
N PHE A 4 -59.49 24.06 -2.66
CA PHE A 4 -58.31 24.26 -1.81
C PHE A 4 -57.03 23.74 -2.47
N ILE A 5 -57.14 22.59 -3.16
CA ILE A 5 -56.05 22.00 -3.96
C ILE A 5 -55.76 22.87 -5.18
N SER A 6 -56.79 23.43 -5.83
CA SER A 6 -56.63 24.34 -6.96
C SER A 6 -55.90 25.64 -6.58
N ASN A 7 -56.35 26.33 -5.52
CA ASN A 7 -55.76 27.61 -5.08
C ASN A 7 -54.32 27.48 -4.54
N ASN A 8 -53.94 26.32 -4.01
CA ASN A 8 -52.59 26.08 -3.48
C ASN A 8 -51.75 25.14 -4.36
N SER A 9 -52.24 24.81 -5.56
CA SER A 9 -51.60 23.85 -6.48
C SER A 9 -50.15 24.20 -6.80
N SER A 10 -49.83 25.49 -6.94
CA SER A 10 -48.48 25.99 -7.17
C SER A 10 -47.55 25.76 -5.96
N ALA A 11 -48.04 25.92 -4.74
CA ALA A 11 -47.25 25.69 -3.53
C ALA A 11 -47.03 24.18 -3.29
N ILE A 12 -48.06 23.37 -3.56
CA ILE A 12 -47.99 21.90 -3.46
C ILE A 12 -47.00 21.35 -4.51
N SER A 13 -47.06 21.83 -5.75
CA SER A 13 -46.13 21.40 -6.80
C SER A 13 -44.70 21.87 -6.52
N ALA A 14 -44.50 23.08 -6.02
CA ALA A 14 -43.19 23.56 -5.56
C ALA A 14 -42.62 22.68 -4.45
N GLY A 15 -43.44 22.31 -3.46
CA GLY A 15 -43.05 21.39 -2.39
C GLY A 15 -42.68 19.99 -2.90
N ALA A 16 -43.47 19.45 -3.83
CA ALA A 16 -43.20 18.16 -4.47
C ALA A 16 -41.86 18.18 -5.25
N ASN A 17 -41.56 19.27 -5.97
CA ASN A 17 -40.30 19.43 -6.68
C ASN A 17 -39.10 19.50 -5.72
N VAL A 18 -39.22 20.21 -4.59
CA VAL A 18 -38.16 20.24 -3.56
C VAL A 18 -37.91 18.85 -2.98
N ILE A 19 -38.98 18.11 -2.64
CA ILE A 19 -38.87 16.72 -2.16
C ILE A 19 -38.19 15.85 -3.21
N MET A 20 -38.57 15.99 -4.48
CA MET A 20 -37.95 15.26 -5.59
C MET A 20 -36.44 15.54 -5.66
N VAL A 21 -36.02 16.80 -5.56
CA VAL A 21 -34.59 17.16 -5.54
C VAL A 21 -33.87 16.54 -4.34
N ILE A 22 -34.48 16.51 -3.15
CA ILE A 22 -33.89 15.88 -1.96
C ILE A 22 -33.68 14.37 -2.17
N VAL A 23 -34.66 13.68 -2.77
CA VAL A 23 -34.53 12.27 -3.12
C VAL A 23 -33.37 12.05 -4.10
N TRP A 24 -33.26 12.88 -5.14
CA TRP A 24 -32.15 12.82 -6.08
C TRP A 24 -30.79 13.07 -5.43
N ILE A 25 -30.68 14.06 -4.54
CA ILE A 25 -29.45 14.33 -3.79
C ILE A 25 -29.08 13.13 -2.92
N THR A 26 -30.05 12.54 -2.23
CA THR A 26 -29.83 11.36 -1.37
C THR A 26 -29.36 10.16 -2.19
N TYR A 27 -30.00 9.90 -3.32
CA TYR A 27 -29.60 8.85 -4.26
C TYR A 27 -28.19 9.09 -4.80
N LEU A 28 -27.88 10.32 -5.22
CA LEU A 28 -26.55 10.69 -5.69
C LEU A 28 -25.49 10.49 -4.60
N GLN A 29 -25.77 10.87 -3.36
CA GLN A 29 -24.86 10.66 -2.23
C GLN A 29 -24.58 9.17 -1.99
N LEU A 30 -25.62 8.32 -2.01
CA LEU A 30 -25.46 6.86 -1.86
C LEU A 30 -24.60 6.28 -3.00
N MET A 31 -24.86 6.68 -4.23
CA MET A 31 -24.09 6.23 -5.41
C MET A 31 -22.62 6.67 -5.33
N LEU A 32 -22.36 7.94 -5.01
CA LEU A 32 -21.00 8.47 -4.88
C LEU A 32 -20.22 7.78 -3.76
N ASN A 33 -20.85 7.53 -2.61
CA ASN A 33 -20.22 6.82 -1.50
C ASN A 33 -19.83 5.39 -1.88
N GLY A 34 -20.68 4.70 -2.65
CA GLY A 34 -20.37 3.39 -3.22
C GLY A 34 -19.14 3.44 -4.10
N ILE A 35 -19.12 4.34 -5.10
CA ILE A 35 -18.01 4.48 -6.05
C ILE A 35 -16.70 4.84 -5.34
N ILE A 36 -16.76 5.72 -4.33
CA ILE A 36 -15.58 6.13 -3.56
C ILE A 36 -15.03 4.96 -2.73
N ARG A 37 -15.90 4.12 -2.16
CA ARG A 37 -15.48 2.94 -1.38
C ARG A 37 -14.80 1.90 -2.26
N GLN A 38 -15.36 1.61 -3.43
CA GLN A 38 -14.83 0.63 -4.39
C GLN A 38 -13.45 1.02 -4.94
N ARG A 39 -13.16 2.33 -5.06
CA ARG A 39 -11.89 2.81 -5.60
C ARG A 39 -10.74 2.87 -4.59
N ARG A 40 -10.93 2.41 -3.35
CA ARG A 40 -9.88 2.44 -2.31
C ARG A 40 -8.92 1.26 -2.47
N SER A 41 -7.69 1.55 -2.89
CA SER A 41 -6.60 0.56 -2.85
C SER A 41 -6.21 0.22 -1.42
N SER A 42 -6.02 -1.05 -1.07
CA SER A 42 -5.63 -1.50 0.25
C SER A 42 -4.61 -2.62 0.10
N LEU A 43 -3.35 -2.32 0.36
CA LEU A 43 -2.27 -3.31 0.39
C LEU A 43 -1.82 -3.54 1.83
N ILE A 44 -1.73 -4.79 2.25
CA ILE A 44 -1.17 -5.14 3.55
C ILE A 44 0.20 -5.73 3.30
N VAL A 45 1.25 -5.09 3.84
CA VAL A 45 2.57 -5.71 3.91
C VAL A 45 2.66 -6.38 5.26
N SER A 46 3.06 -7.64 5.34
CA SER A 46 3.18 -8.36 6.62
C SER A 46 4.48 -9.13 6.68
N SER A 47 4.95 -9.41 7.89
CA SER A 47 6.09 -10.30 8.12
C SER A 47 5.59 -11.54 8.84
N SER A 48 5.90 -12.73 8.31
CA SER A 48 5.70 -13.96 9.08
C SER A 48 6.93 -14.21 9.95
N LEU A 49 6.66 -14.66 11.18
CA LEU A 49 7.69 -15.13 12.10
C LEU A 49 7.38 -16.59 12.37
N LYS A 50 8.00 -17.51 11.61
CA LYS A 50 8.00 -18.91 11.98
C LYS A 50 9.08 -19.09 13.05
N SER A 51 8.77 -19.81 14.13
CA SER A 51 9.63 -19.93 15.33
C SER A 51 11.08 -20.33 15.03
N ASP A 52 11.29 -21.05 13.92
CA ASP A 52 12.57 -21.67 13.54
C ASP A 52 13.02 -21.32 12.11
N ALA A 53 12.39 -20.33 11.46
CA ALA A 53 12.78 -19.94 10.09
C ALA A 53 13.03 -18.43 10.00
N ALA A 54 13.83 -18.03 9.00
CA ALA A 54 14.04 -16.63 8.66
C ALA A 54 12.70 -15.90 8.49
N ALA A 55 12.61 -14.67 8.99
CA ALA A 55 11.40 -13.88 8.82
C ALA A 55 11.16 -13.62 7.32
N ARG A 56 9.93 -13.85 6.85
CA ARG A 56 9.56 -13.65 5.44
C ARG A 56 8.57 -12.51 5.30
N CYS A 57 8.66 -11.77 4.20
CA CYS A 57 7.79 -10.64 3.92
C CYS A 57 6.74 -11.01 2.86
N PHE A 58 5.50 -10.58 3.10
CA PHE A 58 4.36 -10.81 2.22
C PHE A 58 3.68 -9.49 1.88
N ILE A 59 3.11 -9.41 0.67
CA ILE A 59 2.23 -8.34 0.23
C ILE A 59 0.88 -8.97 -0.09
N SER A 60 -0.19 -8.50 0.53
CA SER A 60 -1.54 -8.95 0.25
C SER A 60 -2.40 -7.81 -0.29
N ASN A 61 -3.10 -8.07 -1.39
CA ASN A 61 -4.07 -7.14 -1.95
C ASN A 61 -5.45 -7.32 -1.30
N MET A 62 -5.87 -6.31 -0.53
CA MET A 62 -7.19 -6.22 0.10
C MET A 62 -8.07 -5.16 -0.57
N SER A 63 -7.70 -4.65 -1.75
CA SER A 63 -8.48 -3.69 -2.52
C SER A 63 -9.57 -4.37 -3.34
N GLU A 64 -10.67 -3.67 -3.59
CA GLU A 64 -11.73 -4.14 -4.50
C GLU A 64 -11.23 -3.98 -5.95
N GLY A 65 -10.49 -4.98 -6.46
CA GLY A 65 -9.93 -5.00 -7.81
C GLY A 65 -8.46 -5.43 -7.88
N SER A 66 -7.92 -5.52 -9.10
CA SER A 66 -6.52 -5.87 -9.33
C SER A 66 -5.57 -4.70 -9.02
N PHE A 67 -4.44 -5.03 -8.42
CA PHE A 67 -3.34 -4.11 -8.14
C PHE A 67 -2.10 -4.57 -8.90
N HIS A 68 -1.58 -3.77 -9.82
CA HIS A 68 -0.34 -4.07 -10.51
C HIS A 68 0.84 -3.43 -9.79
N ILE A 69 1.75 -4.25 -9.26
CA ILE A 69 3.00 -3.76 -8.67
C ILE A 69 3.89 -3.25 -9.82
N GLN A 70 4.33 -2.00 -9.74
CA GLN A 70 5.25 -1.41 -10.73
C GLN A 70 6.67 -1.33 -10.19
N ASN A 71 6.82 -0.93 -8.93
CA ASN A 71 8.11 -0.82 -8.29
C ASN A 71 7.98 -1.22 -6.81
N LEU A 72 8.97 -1.95 -6.34
CA LEU A 72 9.24 -2.28 -4.96
C LEU A 72 10.60 -1.68 -4.57
N THR A 73 10.57 -0.69 -3.69
CA THR A 73 11.78 -0.07 -3.15
C THR A 73 11.97 -0.46 -1.69
N ALA A 74 13.21 -0.66 -1.31
CA ALA A 74 13.64 -0.83 0.07
C ALA A 74 14.45 0.38 0.50
N ARG A 75 14.22 0.83 1.74
CA ARG A 75 15.03 1.85 2.38
C ARG A 75 15.56 1.34 3.70
N ILE A 76 16.86 1.53 3.91
CA ILE A 76 17.55 1.22 5.14
C ILE A 76 18.00 2.53 5.77
N ARG A 77 17.72 2.70 7.07
CA ARG A 77 18.31 3.79 7.86
C ARG A 77 19.44 3.23 8.69
N LYS A 78 20.66 3.69 8.43
CA LYS A 78 21.87 3.36 9.18
C LYS A 78 22.65 4.64 9.44
N ASP A 79 23.05 4.89 10.68
CA ASP A 79 23.90 6.03 11.06
C ASP A 79 23.43 7.40 10.53
N ASP A 80 22.11 7.63 10.56
CA ASP A 80 21.43 8.84 10.06
C ASP A 80 21.43 9.01 8.53
N GLU A 81 21.94 8.04 7.78
CA GLU A 81 21.82 7.96 6.33
C GLU A 81 20.60 7.12 5.91
N ASP A 82 19.79 7.67 5.02
CA ASP A 82 18.65 7.01 4.39
C ASP A 82 19.09 6.45 3.01
N LEU A 83 19.48 5.17 2.98
CA LEU A 83 19.87 4.49 1.75
C LEU A 83 18.63 3.90 1.08
N LEU A 84 18.36 4.27 -0.18
CA LEU A 84 17.23 3.80 -0.97
C LEU A 84 17.72 2.92 -2.13
N SER A 85 17.12 1.74 -2.30
CA SER A 85 17.38 0.86 -3.44
C SER A 85 16.08 0.35 -4.06
N ASP A 86 16.10 0.17 -5.37
CA ASP A 86 15.13 -0.67 -6.06
C ASP A 86 15.44 -2.14 -5.74
N ILE A 87 14.42 -2.92 -5.40
CA ILE A 87 14.50 -4.37 -5.15
C ILE A 87 13.46 -5.14 -5.99
N THR A 88 12.85 -4.47 -6.97
CA THR A 88 11.79 -5.00 -7.84
C THR A 88 12.29 -6.19 -8.65
N GLU A 89 13.46 -6.02 -9.27
CA GLU A 89 14.08 -7.01 -10.12
C GLU A 89 15.01 -7.92 -9.30
N PRO A 90 15.26 -9.15 -9.77
CA PRO A 90 16.20 -10.04 -9.12
C PRO A 90 17.64 -9.52 -9.22
N ALA A 91 18.40 -9.69 -8.15
CA ALA A 91 19.77 -9.21 -8.01
C ALA A 91 20.80 -9.89 -8.94
N ALA A 92 20.53 -11.11 -9.37
CA ALA A 92 21.29 -11.94 -10.32
C ALA A 92 20.61 -13.33 -10.39
N ASP A 93 21.12 -14.21 -11.25
CA ASP A 93 20.70 -15.57 -11.67
C ASP A 93 20.14 -16.54 -10.61
N ASN A 94 20.17 -16.19 -9.32
CA ASN A 94 19.69 -16.99 -8.20
C ASN A 94 18.28 -16.62 -7.71
N HIS A 95 17.69 -15.55 -8.25
CA HIS A 95 16.33 -15.12 -7.91
C HIS A 95 15.45 -15.14 -9.18
N GLU A 96 14.49 -16.08 -9.22
CA GLU A 96 13.78 -16.39 -10.48
C GLU A 96 12.62 -15.43 -10.83
N ARG A 97 12.25 -14.48 -9.96
CA ARG A 97 11.01 -13.70 -10.14
C ARG A 97 11.17 -12.21 -9.88
N SER A 98 10.77 -11.43 -10.89
CA SER A 98 10.42 -10.00 -10.75
C SER A 98 9.18 -9.88 -9.87
N PHE A 99 9.13 -8.83 -9.05
CA PHE A 99 7.93 -8.49 -8.28
C PHE A 99 6.92 -7.65 -9.07
N GLN A 100 7.18 -7.35 -10.35
CA GLN A 100 6.24 -6.68 -11.24
C GLN A 100 5.13 -7.61 -11.72
N ILE A 101 4.14 -7.82 -10.86
CA ILE A 101 2.99 -8.68 -11.19
C ILE A 101 1.66 -8.02 -10.85
N PRO A 102 0.58 -8.39 -11.55
CA PRO A 102 -0.77 -8.12 -11.08
C PRO A 102 -1.10 -8.98 -9.86
N LEU A 103 -1.72 -8.37 -8.86
CA LEU A 103 -2.31 -9.04 -7.70
C LEU A 103 -3.82 -8.90 -7.73
N ALA A 104 -4.53 -10.01 -7.81
CA ALA A 104 -5.98 -10.05 -7.73
C ALA A 104 -6.48 -9.68 -6.31
N HIS A 105 -7.78 -9.47 -6.16
CA HIS A 105 -8.38 -9.24 -4.85
C HIS A 105 -8.19 -10.47 -3.96
N GLY A 106 -7.67 -10.27 -2.75
CA GLY A 106 -7.39 -11.33 -1.77
C GLY A 106 -6.09 -12.10 -2.02
N GLU A 107 -5.38 -11.82 -3.10
CA GLU A 107 -4.12 -12.50 -3.43
C GLU A 107 -2.96 -11.99 -2.57
N ALA A 108 -2.02 -12.87 -2.26
CA ALA A 108 -0.80 -12.55 -1.56
C ALA A 108 0.44 -12.96 -2.37
N LEU A 109 1.40 -12.05 -2.49
CA LEU A 109 2.73 -12.28 -3.00
C LEU A 109 3.70 -12.47 -1.85
N GLU A 110 4.47 -13.55 -1.89
CA GLU A 110 5.63 -13.73 -1.04
C GLU A 110 6.85 -13.04 -1.66
N LEU A 111 7.44 -12.09 -0.94
CA LEU A 111 8.65 -11.38 -1.37
C LEU A 111 9.93 -12.16 -1.06
N GLY A 112 9.85 -13.17 -0.18
CA GLY A 112 11.01 -13.92 0.30
C GLY A 112 11.40 -13.57 1.73
N SER A 113 12.55 -14.09 2.16
CA SER A 113 13.12 -13.78 3.47
C SER A 113 13.70 -12.36 3.53
N PHE A 114 13.80 -11.76 4.72
CA PHE A 114 14.49 -10.46 4.84
C PHE A 114 15.97 -10.54 4.49
N GLU A 115 16.59 -11.72 4.58
CA GLU A 115 17.97 -11.94 4.11
C GLU A 115 18.04 -11.79 2.58
N GLU A 116 17.15 -12.44 1.83
CA GLU A 116 17.03 -12.28 0.37
C GLU A 116 16.77 -10.82 -0.04
N LEU A 117 15.93 -10.09 0.72
CA LEU A 117 15.66 -8.67 0.45
C LEU A 117 16.86 -7.77 0.73
N LEU A 118 17.66 -8.08 1.75
CA LEU A 118 18.92 -7.38 2.03
C LEU A 118 19.98 -7.69 0.97
N GLU A 119 20.03 -8.91 0.45
CA GLU A 119 20.91 -9.27 -0.67
C GLU A 119 20.56 -8.45 -1.92
N ARG A 120 19.26 -8.31 -2.23
CA ARG A 120 18.81 -7.44 -3.33
C ARG A 120 19.19 -5.99 -3.11
N PHE A 121 19.06 -5.49 -1.87
CA PHE A 121 19.49 -4.15 -1.51
C PHE A 121 21.01 -3.96 -1.65
N ALA A 122 21.79 -4.99 -1.32
CA ALA A 122 23.24 -4.95 -1.32
C ALA A 122 23.86 -4.81 -2.72
N VAL A 123 23.10 -5.09 -3.79
CA VAL A 123 23.57 -4.88 -5.17
C VAL A 123 23.90 -3.40 -5.43
N ALA A 124 23.08 -2.48 -4.93
CA ALA A 124 23.25 -1.04 -5.18
C ALA A 124 24.19 -0.36 -4.18
N HIS A 125 24.20 -0.81 -2.92
CA HIS A 125 24.88 -0.12 -1.80
C HIS A 125 25.94 -0.95 -1.09
N GLY A 126 26.22 -2.17 -1.56
CA GLY A 126 27.12 -3.11 -0.89
C GLY A 126 26.47 -3.83 0.29
N LYS A 127 27.18 -4.81 0.86
CA LYS A 127 26.65 -5.65 1.93
C LYS A 127 26.39 -4.83 3.19
N ILE A 128 25.14 -4.86 3.64
CA ILE A 128 24.74 -4.22 4.89
C ILE A 128 25.06 -5.16 6.05
N ASP A 129 25.91 -4.68 6.96
CA ASP A 129 26.20 -5.41 8.18
C ASP A 129 25.01 -5.35 9.15
N THR A 130 24.43 -6.51 9.43
CA THR A 130 23.35 -6.71 10.41
C THR A 130 23.83 -7.44 11.66
N SER A 131 25.13 -7.69 11.80
CA SER A 131 25.68 -8.51 12.89
C SER A 131 25.51 -7.87 14.25
N ASP A 132 25.61 -6.53 14.31
CA ASP A 132 25.45 -5.74 15.53
C ASP A 132 24.00 -5.36 15.85
N THR A 133 23.02 -5.85 15.07
CA THR A 133 21.61 -5.52 15.26
C THR A 133 20.95 -6.43 16.28
N ASP A 134 20.36 -5.85 17.31
CA ASP A 134 19.65 -6.57 18.36
C ASP A 134 18.20 -6.07 18.50
N ARG A 135 17.48 -6.62 19.47
CA ARG A 135 16.06 -6.34 19.65
C ARG A 135 15.79 -4.90 20.14
N GLU A 136 16.75 -4.30 20.84
CA GLU A 136 16.71 -2.94 21.40
C GLU A 136 17.15 -1.90 20.35
N ASN A 137 18.15 -2.25 19.54
CA ASN A 137 18.66 -1.45 18.44
C ASN A 137 18.51 -2.17 17.08
N PRO A 138 17.27 -2.31 16.57
CA PRO A 138 17.04 -2.98 15.29
C PRO A 138 17.37 -2.08 14.11
N LEU A 139 17.82 -2.68 13.00
CA LEU A 139 17.98 -1.98 11.73
C LEU A 139 16.61 -1.61 11.14
N GLU A 140 16.37 -0.33 10.89
CA GLU A 140 15.12 0.10 10.26
C GLU A 140 15.13 -0.25 8.76
N PHE A 141 14.26 -1.17 8.38
CA PHE A 141 14.02 -1.58 7.00
C PHE A 141 12.61 -1.19 6.57
N THR A 142 12.51 -0.33 5.56
CA THR A 142 11.25 0.19 5.05
C THR A 142 10.97 -0.36 3.66
N VAL A 143 9.85 -1.04 3.50
CA VAL A 143 9.37 -1.51 2.19
C VAL A 143 8.34 -0.52 1.67
N THR A 144 8.57 0.00 0.47
CA THR A 144 7.63 0.87 -0.24
C THR A 144 7.26 0.27 -1.58
N ILE A 145 5.96 0.02 -1.77
CA ILE A 145 5.38 -0.51 -2.99
C ILE A 145 4.72 0.63 -3.73
N VAL A 146 4.99 0.75 -5.02
CA VAL A 146 4.31 1.65 -5.94
C VAL A 146 3.66 0.83 -7.03
N GLY A 147 2.40 1.13 -7.34
CA GLY A 147 1.68 0.40 -8.36
C GLY A 147 0.40 1.08 -8.80
N ILE A 148 -0.28 0.46 -9.77
CA ILE A 148 -1.54 0.94 -10.30
C ILE A 148 -2.66 0.04 -9.81
N HIS A 149 -3.62 0.65 -9.10
CA HIS A 149 -4.88 0.00 -8.80
C HIS A 149 -5.87 0.22 -9.95
N GLY A 150 -6.30 -0.86 -10.59
CA GLY A 150 -7.09 -0.85 -11.84
C GLY A 150 -8.24 0.16 -11.86
N PRO A 151 -9.14 0.16 -10.86
CA PRO A 151 -10.25 1.11 -10.76
C PRO A 151 -9.85 2.60 -10.67
N SER A 152 -8.63 2.91 -10.23
CA SER A 152 -8.20 4.28 -9.95
C SER A 152 -7.35 4.93 -11.05
N ARG A 153 -6.74 4.12 -11.94
CA ARG A 153 -5.80 4.53 -13.03
C ARG A 153 -4.63 5.42 -12.61
N LYS A 154 -4.48 5.73 -11.31
CA LYS A 154 -3.43 6.60 -10.76
C LYS A 154 -2.44 5.72 -9.98
N PRO A 155 -1.14 6.05 -10.01
CA PRO A 155 -0.17 5.37 -9.18
C PRO A 155 -0.50 5.65 -7.71
N VAL A 156 -0.53 4.58 -6.94
CA VAL A 156 -0.76 4.55 -5.50
C VAL A 156 0.44 3.86 -4.85
N ALA A 157 0.74 4.23 -3.61
CA ALA A 157 1.85 3.64 -2.89
C ALA A 157 1.43 3.12 -1.52
N ALA A 158 2.10 2.08 -1.04
CA ALA A 158 1.93 1.52 0.28
C ALA A 158 3.30 1.35 0.93
N ARG A 159 3.42 1.67 2.22
CA ARG A 159 4.69 1.63 2.95
C ARG A 159 4.55 0.93 4.28
N ARG A 160 5.51 0.08 4.63
CA ARG A 160 5.61 -0.51 5.96
C ARG A 160 7.04 -0.50 6.46
N ARG A 161 7.20 -0.23 7.76
CA ARG A 161 8.49 -0.19 8.45
C ARG A 161 8.66 -1.40 9.34
N PHE A 162 9.82 -2.03 9.23
CA PHE A 162 10.26 -3.17 10.01
C PHE A 162 11.56 -2.83 10.72
N GLY A 163 11.73 -3.37 11.91
CA GLY A 163 12.99 -3.41 12.63
C GLY A 163 13.55 -4.81 12.48
N LEU A 164 14.68 -4.93 11.79
CA LEU A 164 15.40 -6.18 11.62
C LEU A 164 16.41 -6.34 12.75
N TYR A 165 16.45 -7.52 13.34
CA TYR A 165 17.36 -7.82 14.45
C TYR A 165 17.79 -9.28 14.38
N ARG A 166 19.01 -9.57 14.83
CA ARG A 166 19.51 -10.93 14.89
C ARG A 166 19.17 -11.54 16.26
N ASP A 167 18.57 -12.73 16.24
CA ASP A 167 18.27 -13.49 17.45
C ASP A 167 18.79 -14.91 17.28
N ARG A 168 19.73 -15.32 18.14
CA ARG A 168 20.43 -16.63 18.06
C ARG A 168 20.99 -16.96 16.67
N GLY A 169 21.44 -15.94 15.95
CA GLY A 169 22.02 -16.10 14.62
C GLY A 169 21.02 -16.18 13.46
N THR A 170 19.73 -15.96 13.70
CA THR A 170 18.70 -15.85 12.66
C THR A 170 18.22 -14.41 12.55
N LEU A 171 18.10 -13.89 11.32
CA LEU A 171 17.51 -12.57 11.10
C LEU A 171 15.99 -12.61 11.30
N ARG A 172 15.51 -11.81 12.25
CA ARG A 172 14.09 -11.65 12.58
C ARG A 172 13.63 -10.24 12.24
N ALA A 173 12.33 -10.11 12.03
CA ALA A 173 11.70 -8.82 11.74
C ALA A 173 10.57 -8.54 12.74
N ARG A 174 10.45 -7.28 13.15
CA ARG A 174 9.33 -6.78 13.95
C ARG A 174 8.75 -5.56 13.25
N GLY A 175 7.43 -5.45 13.16
CA GLY A 175 6.81 -4.22 12.66
C GLY A 175 7.11 -3.04 13.59
N LEU A 176 7.74 -1.98 13.08
CA LEU A 176 7.89 -0.71 13.80
C LEU A 176 6.59 0.10 13.72
N THR A 177 5.82 -0.09 12.65
CA THR A 177 4.45 0.41 12.51
C THR A 177 3.44 -0.73 12.61
N ARG A 178 2.31 -0.45 13.30
CA ARG A 178 1.20 -1.40 13.42
C ARG A 178 0.51 -1.64 12.07
N GLU A 179 0.38 -0.58 11.28
CA GLU A 179 -0.34 -0.58 10.01
C GLU A 179 0.58 -0.30 8.81
N THR A 180 0.12 -0.73 7.62
CA THR A 180 0.73 -0.35 6.35
C THR A 180 0.18 1.03 5.96
N GLU A 181 1.06 2.02 5.84
CA GLU A 181 0.71 3.38 5.46
C GLU A 181 0.30 3.42 3.98
N GLN A 182 -0.91 3.90 3.69
CA GLN A 182 -1.46 3.96 2.33
C GLN A 182 -1.42 5.39 1.79
N PHE A 183 -0.83 5.56 0.61
CA PHE A 183 -0.76 6.83 -0.10
C PHE A 183 -1.63 6.79 -1.34
N ARG A 184 -2.89 7.19 -1.16
CA ARG A 184 -3.95 7.11 -2.19
C ARG A 184 -4.21 8.46 -2.88
N TRP A 185 -4.11 9.55 -2.13
CA TRP A 185 -4.49 10.89 -2.58
C TRP A 185 -3.56 11.99 -2.04
N GLY A 186 -3.64 13.16 -2.67
CA GLY A 186 -2.98 14.38 -2.22
C GLY A 186 -1.49 14.50 -2.58
N PRO A 187 -0.83 15.58 -2.12
CA PRO A 187 0.57 15.88 -2.43
C PRO A 187 1.55 14.89 -1.79
N ARG A 188 1.21 14.29 -0.63
CA ARG A 188 2.01 13.23 0.00
C ARG A 188 2.19 12.01 -0.91
N ARG A 189 1.13 11.61 -1.63
CA ARG A 189 1.21 10.55 -2.65
C ARG A 189 2.20 10.92 -3.74
N ARG A 190 2.10 12.13 -4.31
CA ARG A 190 3.00 12.57 -5.40
C ARG A 190 4.46 12.51 -4.97
N ARG A 191 4.78 13.00 -3.77
CA ARG A 191 6.15 12.95 -3.22
C ARG A 191 6.67 11.53 -3.07
N ILE A 192 5.86 10.61 -2.53
CA ILE A 192 6.30 9.22 -2.32
C ILE A 192 6.40 8.46 -3.64
N VAL A 193 5.48 8.67 -4.57
CA VAL A 193 5.58 8.07 -5.90
C VAL A 193 6.80 8.61 -6.63
N SER A 194 7.06 9.93 -6.63
CA SER A 194 8.23 10.50 -7.30
C SER A 194 9.55 10.11 -6.65
N ALA A 195 9.60 10.01 -5.32
CA ALA A 195 10.82 9.64 -4.59
C ALA A 195 11.17 8.15 -4.69
N ASN A 196 10.21 7.30 -5.06
CA ASN A 196 10.40 5.85 -5.20
C ASN A 196 10.10 5.37 -6.62
N GLN A 197 10.00 6.29 -7.59
CA GLN A 197 10.05 5.97 -9.01
C GLN A 197 11.52 5.97 -9.39
N VAL A 198 12.13 4.78 -9.40
CA VAL A 198 13.40 4.59 -10.09
C VAL A 198 13.05 4.52 -11.58
N ILE A 199 13.50 5.52 -12.32
CA ILE A 199 13.38 5.56 -13.78
C ILE A 199 14.39 4.51 -14.28
N ASN A 200 13.88 3.40 -14.82
CA ASN A 200 14.69 2.50 -15.66
C ASN A 200 15.25 3.27 -16.85
#